data_AF-A0A7J4D1C3-F1
#
_entry.id   AF-A0A7J4D1C3-F1
#
_cell.length_a   1.000
_cell.length_b   1.000
_cell.length_c   1.000
_cell.angle_alpha   90.00
_cell.angle_beta   90.00
_cell.angle_gamma   90.00
#
_symmetry.space_group_name_H-M   'P 1'
#
loop_
_entity.id
_entity.type
_entity.pdbx_description
1 polymer ?
#
loop_
_entity_poly.entity_id
_entity_poly.type
_entity_poly.pdbx_seq_one_letter_code
_entity_poly.pdbx_strand_id
1 'polypeptide(L)'
;MVVVRLFLFLFLVVALVPAASAENHTVIVTQADDSSSYFFEPAVLTVNIGDTVEFVWGNGSHNVAQVSDSESKTYDSGFYSGAPQVGGSWMLPAEYTMQDGTLYYVCQPHALMGMSGSIIIGTGTPPLPDITMEFGDFPWLSYLLVFPLIGSLWILGFRNNPSAPRIIALFTTLFTLGLSIIIFVKAGSGSGFRLMEEYVWAPKLGVSLLLGVDGLSSPMVLLTGIITPLAVLFAWHEKEKPALFFALLLIMQTALFGVFITLDYFVFYIFWEVVLIPMFFLIAIWGGDNKRYASIKFIIYTFTASVVMLVGFMALYFEAGVNSFSMIEIAEANAGFNRDFQIWVFAALFIGFAVKIPSVPWHTWLPDAHVEAPTAGSILLAGVMLKMGLYGLMRAAIPVLPLGAEYFVPIMVVLAIVSILYGAALS
;
A
#
# COMPACT_ATOMS: atom_id res chain seq x y z
N MET A 1 46.89 22.91 28.09
CA MET A 1 47.67 21.82 27.45
C MET A 1 46.83 20.59 27.03
N VAL A 2 45.52 20.54 27.33
CA VAL A 2 44.62 19.43 26.95
C VAL A 2 43.88 19.69 25.63
N VAL A 3 43.56 20.95 25.31
CA VAL A 3 42.81 21.33 24.10
C VAL A 3 43.61 21.12 22.80
N VAL A 4 44.95 21.30 22.84
CA VAL A 4 45.82 21.10 21.68
C VAL A 4 46.02 19.62 21.34
N ARG A 5 45.98 18.72 22.34
CA ARG A 5 46.05 17.27 22.12
C ARG A 5 44.74 16.72 21.53
N LEU A 6 43.60 17.31 21.85
CA LEU A 6 42.30 16.88 21.29
C LEU A 6 42.16 17.24 19.81
N PHE A 7 42.67 18.42 19.40
CA PHE A 7 42.67 18.83 17.98
C PHE A 7 43.65 18.03 17.11
N LEU A 8 44.81 17.65 17.64
CA LEU A 8 45.76 16.78 16.94
C LEU A 8 45.23 15.34 16.81
N PHE A 9 44.45 14.85 17.78
CA PHE A 9 43.81 13.53 17.69
C PHE A 9 42.63 13.53 16.69
N LEU A 10 41.86 14.61 16.63
CA LEU A 10 40.78 14.76 15.65
C LEU A 10 41.31 14.89 14.22
N PHE A 11 42.44 15.57 14.01
CA PHE A 11 43.11 15.64 12.70
C PHE A 11 43.75 14.30 12.29
N LEU A 12 44.23 13.51 13.25
CA LEU A 12 44.79 12.17 12.96
C LEU A 12 43.70 11.15 12.61
N VAL A 13 42.49 11.29 13.17
CA VAL A 13 41.34 10.42 12.87
C VAL A 13 40.65 10.80 11.54
N VAL A 14 40.67 12.07 11.14
CA VAL A 14 40.19 12.50 9.82
C VAL A 14 41.16 12.14 8.69
N ALA A 15 42.45 11.94 8.99
CA ALA A 15 43.46 11.45 8.03
C ALA A 15 43.48 9.92 7.86
N LEU A 16 42.58 9.18 8.54
CA LEU A 16 42.50 7.72 8.55
C LEU A 16 41.13 7.19 8.08
N VAL A 17 40.35 7.99 7.35
CA VAL A 17 39.28 7.43 6.52
C VAL A 17 39.97 6.73 5.35
N PRO A 18 39.92 5.39 5.25
CA PRO A 18 40.41 4.73 4.04
C PRO A 18 39.62 5.31 2.88
N ALA A 19 40.28 5.69 1.79
CA ALA A 19 39.58 5.84 0.53
C ALA A 19 38.78 4.54 0.32
N ALA A 20 37.45 4.64 0.30
CA ALA A 20 36.59 3.49 0.07
C ALA A 20 37.08 2.84 -1.22
N SER A 21 37.59 1.61 -1.11
CA SER A 21 37.90 0.82 -2.28
C SER A 21 36.59 0.61 -3.01
N ALA A 22 36.54 0.89 -4.31
CA ALA A 22 35.43 0.49 -5.15
C ALA A 22 35.13 -1.00 -4.91
N GLU A 23 33.90 -1.33 -4.55
CA GLU A 23 33.45 -2.70 -4.41
C GLU A 23 32.96 -3.22 -5.78
N ASN A 24 33.11 -4.53 -6.00
CA ASN A 24 32.63 -5.19 -7.20
C ASN A 24 31.29 -5.85 -6.90
N HIS A 25 30.26 -5.45 -7.64
CA HIS A 25 28.92 -6.01 -7.56
C HIS A 25 28.60 -6.84 -8.79
N THR A 26 27.74 -7.84 -8.63
CA THR A 26 27.41 -8.79 -9.70
C THR A 26 25.91 -8.85 -9.93
N VAL A 27 25.49 -8.82 -11.20
CA VAL A 27 24.13 -9.06 -11.64
C VAL A 27 24.10 -10.31 -12.49
N ILE A 28 23.41 -11.35 -12.03
CA ILE A 28 23.22 -12.59 -12.79
C ILE A 28 22.05 -12.39 -13.75
N VAL A 29 22.29 -12.69 -15.03
CA VAL A 29 21.31 -12.53 -16.10
C VAL A 29 20.89 -13.91 -16.56
N THR A 30 19.71 -14.36 -16.12
CA THR A 30 19.32 -15.77 -16.27
C THR A 30 17.83 -15.93 -16.55
N GLN A 31 17.44 -17.18 -16.78
CA GLN A 31 16.04 -17.62 -16.90
C GLN A 31 15.74 -18.66 -15.83
N ALA A 32 14.48 -18.80 -15.44
CA ALA A 32 14.01 -19.87 -14.57
C ALA A 32 14.18 -21.25 -15.24
N ASP A 33 14.37 -22.29 -14.44
CA ASP A 33 14.61 -23.66 -14.92
C ASP A 33 13.45 -24.20 -15.78
N ASP A 34 12.23 -23.72 -15.56
CA ASP A 34 11.04 -24.04 -16.33
C ASP A 34 10.86 -23.17 -17.59
N SER A 35 11.82 -22.28 -17.87
CA SER A 35 11.80 -21.30 -18.96
C SER A 35 10.57 -20.39 -18.97
N SER A 36 9.86 -20.26 -17.83
CA SER A 36 8.66 -19.44 -17.72
C SER A 36 8.95 -17.96 -17.51
N SER A 37 10.13 -17.62 -16.98
CA SER A 37 10.51 -16.26 -16.62
C SER A 37 11.98 -15.97 -16.89
N TYR A 38 12.26 -14.73 -17.28
CA TYR A 38 13.59 -14.19 -17.55
C TYR A 38 13.83 -13.00 -16.62
N PHE A 39 14.95 -12.96 -15.89
CA PHE A 39 15.16 -11.95 -14.87
C PHE A 39 16.65 -11.62 -14.64
N PHE A 40 16.86 -10.45 -14.06
CA PHE A 40 18.13 -10.02 -13.49
C PHE A 40 18.13 -10.31 -11.98
N GLU A 41 19.22 -10.83 -11.45
CA GLU A 41 19.37 -11.12 -10.03
C GLU A 41 20.63 -10.43 -9.48
N PRO A 42 20.49 -9.40 -8.62
CA PRO A 42 19.23 -8.76 -8.23
C PRO A 42 18.61 -7.93 -9.38
N ALA A 43 17.28 -7.77 -9.39
CA ALA A 43 16.58 -6.93 -10.38
C ALA A 43 16.82 -5.43 -10.15
N VAL A 44 17.07 -5.06 -8.89
CA VAL A 44 17.46 -3.71 -8.47
C VAL A 44 18.77 -3.85 -7.70
N LEU A 45 19.86 -3.33 -8.27
CA LEU A 45 21.17 -3.30 -7.62
C LEU A 45 21.38 -1.91 -7.02
N THR A 46 21.87 -1.81 -5.77
CA THR A 46 22.26 -0.53 -5.16
C THR A 46 23.77 -0.52 -4.94
N VAL A 47 24.44 0.50 -5.43
CA VAL A 47 25.90 0.65 -5.39
C VAL A 47 26.30 2.05 -4.93
N ASN A 48 27.51 2.18 -4.38
CA ASN A 48 28.08 3.49 -4.09
C ASN A 48 28.67 4.13 -5.35
N ILE A 49 28.85 5.45 -5.34
CA ILE A 49 29.53 6.17 -6.41
C ILE A 49 30.96 5.61 -6.55
N GLY A 50 31.30 5.14 -7.75
CA GLY A 50 32.60 4.58 -8.10
C GLY A 50 32.74 3.06 -7.94
N ASP A 51 31.71 2.37 -7.46
CA ASP A 51 31.67 0.90 -7.44
C ASP A 51 31.63 0.33 -8.88
N THR A 52 32.05 -0.92 -9.06
CA THR A 52 32.00 -1.60 -10.36
C THR A 52 30.86 -2.62 -10.40
N VAL A 53 30.27 -2.80 -11.59
CA VAL A 53 29.16 -3.74 -11.80
C VAL A 53 29.50 -4.70 -12.93
N GLU A 54 29.44 -5.99 -12.65
CA GLU A 54 29.63 -7.07 -13.61
C GLU A 54 28.31 -7.81 -13.87
N PHE A 55 27.94 -7.94 -15.15
CA PHE A 55 26.82 -8.76 -15.59
C PHE A 55 27.33 -10.14 -15.98
N VAL A 56 26.78 -11.19 -15.37
CA VAL A 56 27.17 -12.59 -15.63
C VAL A 56 26.03 -13.30 -16.34
N TRP A 57 26.29 -13.82 -17.53
CA TRP A 57 25.30 -14.54 -18.33
C TRP A 57 25.12 -15.96 -17.78
N GLY A 58 23.94 -16.24 -17.23
CA GLY A 58 23.54 -17.56 -16.78
C GLY A 58 23.07 -18.46 -17.93
N ASN A 59 21.88 -19.05 -17.79
CA ASN A 59 21.28 -19.88 -18.83
C ASN A 59 20.51 -19.02 -19.84
N GLY A 60 20.60 -19.37 -21.13
CA GLY A 60 19.94 -18.64 -22.22
C GLY A 60 20.86 -17.64 -22.93
N SER A 61 20.35 -16.99 -23.97
CA SER A 61 21.07 -15.97 -24.74
C SER A 61 20.62 -14.57 -24.31
N HIS A 62 21.53 -13.79 -23.72
CA HIS A 62 21.21 -12.52 -23.08
C HIS A 62 22.13 -11.39 -23.49
N ASN A 63 21.63 -10.18 -23.38
CA ASN A 63 22.42 -8.97 -23.37
C ASN A 63 21.88 -7.98 -22.35
N VAL A 64 22.60 -6.87 -22.19
CA VAL A 64 22.20 -5.74 -21.35
C VAL A 64 22.34 -4.48 -22.21
N ALA A 65 21.25 -3.73 -22.29
CA ALA A 65 21.19 -2.49 -23.04
C ALA A 65 20.49 -1.42 -22.20
N GLN A 66 21.12 -0.25 -22.07
CA GLN A 66 20.56 0.88 -21.35
C GLN A 66 19.28 1.39 -22.04
N VAL A 67 18.33 1.83 -21.23
CA VAL A 67 17.10 2.46 -21.68
C VAL A 67 16.91 3.79 -20.94
N SER A 68 16.09 4.69 -21.50
CA SER A 68 15.90 6.05 -20.96
C SER A 68 15.24 6.07 -19.58
N ASP A 69 14.36 5.09 -19.33
CA ASP A 69 13.47 5.02 -18.16
C ASP A 69 13.04 3.56 -17.91
N SER A 70 12.27 3.32 -16.84
CA SER A 70 11.81 1.99 -16.45
C SER A 70 10.81 1.35 -17.43
N GLU A 71 10.14 2.14 -18.26
CA GLU A 71 9.09 1.66 -19.19
C GLU A 71 9.66 1.27 -20.55
N SER A 72 10.76 1.92 -20.94
CA SER A 72 11.41 1.73 -22.22
C SER A 72 11.90 0.31 -22.41
N LYS A 73 11.41 -0.35 -23.46
CA LYS A 73 11.80 -1.72 -23.83
C LYS A 73 12.81 -1.76 -24.99
N THR A 74 13.18 -0.60 -25.50
CA THR A 74 14.09 -0.44 -26.63
C THR A 74 15.30 0.37 -26.24
N TYR A 75 16.48 -0.16 -26.56
CA TYR A 75 17.72 0.57 -26.46
C TYR A 75 17.67 1.83 -27.35
N ASP A 76 18.02 2.97 -26.77
CA ASP A 76 18.15 4.24 -27.49
C ASP A 76 19.59 4.74 -27.42
N SER A 77 20.09 4.98 -26.21
CA SER A 77 21.45 5.47 -25.96
C SER A 77 22.01 4.99 -24.61
N GLY A 78 23.33 5.07 -24.45
CA GLY A 78 24.02 4.73 -23.21
C GLY A 78 24.86 3.45 -23.33
N PHE A 79 24.92 2.66 -22.25
CA PHE A 79 25.71 1.43 -22.25
C PHE A 79 25.03 0.29 -22.99
N TYR A 80 25.85 -0.55 -23.65
CA TYR A 80 25.38 -1.68 -24.44
C TYR A 80 26.41 -2.81 -24.41
N SER A 81 25.98 -4.01 -23.99
CA SER A 81 26.86 -5.18 -23.91
C SER A 81 27.07 -5.90 -25.25
N GLY A 82 26.43 -5.45 -26.33
CA GLY A 82 26.49 -6.09 -27.65
C GLY A 82 25.32 -7.05 -27.93
N ALA A 83 25.49 -7.88 -28.96
CA ALA A 83 24.51 -8.88 -29.35
C ALA A 83 24.29 -9.94 -28.26
N PRO A 84 23.09 -10.53 -28.13
CA PRO A 84 22.81 -11.58 -27.16
C PRO A 84 23.78 -12.76 -27.26
N GLN A 85 24.30 -13.17 -26.10
CA GLN A 85 25.35 -14.18 -25.96
C GLN A 85 25.02 -15.18 -24.86
N VAL A 86 25.56 -16.39 -24.98
CA VAL A 86 25.32 -17.52 -24.06
C VAL A 86 26.58 -17.75 -23.24
N GLY A 87 26.47 -17.56 -21.92
CA GLY A 87 27.60 -17.68 -20.99
C GLY A 87 28.64 -16.57 -21.10
N GLY A 88 29.41 -16.36 -20.04
CA GLY A 88 30.43 -15.31 -19.93
C GLY A 88 30.00 -14.15 -19.04
N SER A 89 30.73 -13.04 -19.09
CA SER A 89 30.40 -11.82 -18.35
C SER A 89 30.72 -10.56 -19.14
N TRP A 90 30.14 -9.44 -18.72
CA TRP A 90 30.39 -8.13 -19.27
C TRP A 90 30.43 -7.09 -18.14
N MET A 91 31.44 -6.23 -18.16
CA MET A 91 31.66 -5.23 -17.13
C MET A 91 31.08 -3.88 -17.56
N LEU A 92 30.26 -3.27 -16.70
CA LEU A 92 29.73 -1.93 -16.92
C LEU A 92 30.90 -0.93 -16.91
N PRO A 93 31.02 -0.06 -17.93
CA PRO A 93 32.06 0.96 -17.95
C PRO A 93 31.96 1.89 -16.74
N ALA A 94 33.09 2.18 -16.10
CA ALA A 94 33.13 2.87 -14.82
C ALA A 94 32.52 4.28 -14.88
N GLU A 95 32.54 4.95 -16.03
CA GLU A 95 31.94 6.27 -16.20
C GLU A 95 30.45 6.33 -15.81
N TYR A 96 29.73 5.21 -15.90
CA TYR A 96 28.31 5.14 -15.57
C TYR A 96 28.04 5.05 -14.07
N THR A 97 28.99 4.60 -13.25
CA THR A 97 28.86 4.53 -11.78
C THR A 97 29.52 5.70 -11.06
N MET A 98 30.12 6.64 -11.80
CA MET A 98 30.81 7.81 -11.26
C MET A 98 29.90 9.02 -10.98
N GLN A 99 28.62 8.93 -11.37
CA GLN A 99 27.62 9.96 -11.12
C GLN A 99 26.44 9.37 -10.34
N ASP A 100 25.89 10.19 -9.45
CA ASP A 100 24.67 9.84 -8.72
C ASP A 100 23.49 9.70 -9.69
N GLY A 101 22.65 8.69 -9.49
CA GLY A 101 21.48 8.47 -10.34
C GLY A 101 21.03 7.03 -10.45
N THR A 102 20.01 6.80 -11.28
CA THR A 102 19.45 5.47 -11.53
C THR A 102 19.62 5.12 -13.00
N LEU A 103 20.25 3.98 -13.28
CA LEU A 103 20.42 3.43 -14.62
C LEU A 103 19.39 2.35 -14.87
N TYR A 104 18.62 2.48 -15.95
CA TYR A 104 17.65 1.49 -16.38
C TYR A 104 18.21 0.67 -17.55
N TYR A 105 17.94 -0.64 -17.54
CA TYR A 105 18.40 -1.52 -18.61
C TYR A 105 17.46 -2.69 -18.84
N VAL A 106 17.52 -3.24 -20.06
CA VAL A 106 16.73 -4.39 -20.48
C VAL A 106 17.61 -5.43 -21.17
N CYS A 107 17.12 -6.66 -21.22
CA CYS A 107 17.63 -7.67 -22.15
C CYS A 107 16.81 -7.60 -23.43
N GLN A 108 17.38 -7.09 -24.53
CA GLN A 108 16.65 -6.82 -25.76
C GLN A 108 15.80 -7.99 -26.28
N PRO A 109 16.29 -9.24 -26.37
CA PRO A 109 15.47 -10.36 -26.85
C PRO A 109 14.29 -10.69 -25.92
N HIS A 110 14.35 -10.30 -24.64
CA HIS A 110 13.35 -10.60 -23.62
C HIS A 110 12.67 -9.32 -23.06
N ALA A 111 12.90 -8.16 -23.66
CA ALA A 111 12.39 -6.88 -23.16
C ALA A 111 10.86 -6.84 -23.25
N LEU A 112 10.28 -7.40 -24.31
CA LEU A 112 8.82 -7.59 -24.47
C LEU A 112 8.25 -8.61 -23.48
N MET A 113 9.09 -9.42 -22.84
CA MET A 113 8.70 -10.37 -21.80
C MET A 113 8.90 -9.80 -20.38
N GLY A 114 9.22 -8.49 -20.27
CA GLY A 114 9.39 -7.80 -19.00
C GLY A 114 10.77 -7.91 -18.37
N MET A 115 11.77 -8.50 -19.06
CA MET A 115 13.13 -8.64 -18.53
C MET A 115 13.85 -7.29 -18.48
N SER A 116 13.75 -6.63 -17.33
CA SER A 116 14.31 -5.30 -17.05
C SER A 116 14.95 -5.26 -15.67
N GLY A 117 15.93 -4.37 -15.50
CA GLY A 117 16.63 -4.17 -14.24
C GLY A 117 17.03 -2.71 -14.06
N SER A 118 17.47 -2.38 -12.84
CA SER A 118 17.99 -1.05 -12.52
C SER A 118 19.21 -1.10 -11.62
N ILE A 119 20.09 -0.11 -11.77
CA ILE A 119 21.21 0.16 -10.86
C ILE A 119 20.97 1.52 -10.22
N ILE A 120 20.87 1.54 -8.90
CA ILE A 120 20.79 2.76 -8.09
C ILE A 120 22.20 3.09 -7.62
N ILE A 121 22.69 4.26 -7.99
CA ILE A 121 24.01 4.75 -7.61
C ILE A 121 23.83 5.88 -6.60
N GLY A 122 24.46 5.73 -5.42
CA GLY A 122 24.44 6.73 -4.35
C GLY A 122 23.03 7.00 -3.80
N THR A 123 22.53 8.23 -3.97
CA THR A 123 21.19 8.68 -3.56
C THR A 123 20.12 8.51 -4.63
N GLY A 124 20.41 7.79 -5.71
CA GLY A 124 19.43 7.47 -6.74
C GLY A 124 18.13 6.88 -6.16
N THR A 125 17.00 7.23 -6.75
CA THR A 125 15.70 6.68 -6.34
C THR A 125 15.46 5.34 -7.04
N PRO A 126 14.94 4.32 -6.34
CA PRO A 126 14.46 3.12 -7.01
C PRO A 126 13.45 3.49 -8.09
N PRO A 127 13.38 2.76 -9.22
CA PRO A 127 12.24 2.90 -10.11
C PRO A 127 10.97 2.81 -9.27
N LEU A 128 10.07 3.79 -9.44
CA LEU A 128 8.67 3.53 -9.14
C LEU A 128 8.32 2.25 -9.91
N PRO A 129 7.75 1.22 -9.25
CA PRO A 129 7.45 -0.04 -9.92
C PRO A 129 6.65 0.27 -11.18
N ASP A 130 7.02 -0.30 -12.33
CA ASP A 130 6.35 -0.15 -13.63
C ASP A 130 4.83 -0.28 -13.40
N ILE A 131 4.13 0.86 -13.32
CA ILE A 131 2.71 0.91 -12.98
C ILE A 131 2.00 0.68 -14.30
N THR A 132 1.94 -0.58 -14.72
CA THR A 132 1.00 -0.94 -15.78
C THR A 132 -0.38 -0.51 -15.31
N MET A 133 -1.05 0.34 -16.10
CA MET A 133 -2.38 0.87 -15.84
C MET A 133 -3.34 0.28 -16.86
N GLU A 134 -4.04 -0.78 -16.48
CA GLU A 134 -5.00 -1.45 -17.35
C GLU A 134 -6.44 -1.08 -16.96
N PHE A 135 -7.11 -0.33 -17.84
CA PHE A 135 -8.54 -0.04 -17.70
C PHE A 135 -9.38 -1.23 -18.15
N GLY A 136 -10.33 -1.64 -17.30
CA GLY A 136 -11.23 -2.74 -17.62
C GLY A 136 -12.41 -2.28 -18.49
N ASP A 137 -12.77 -3.06 -19.52
CA ASP A 137 -13.98 -2.78 -20.34
C ASP A 137 -15.29 -2.85 -19.54
N PHE A 138 -15.29 -3.59 -18.43
CA PHE A 138 -16.43 -3.74 -17.52
C PHE A 138 -16.08 -3.14 -16.15
N PRO A 139 -16.96 -2.34 -15.52
CA PRO A 139 -16.63 -1.58 -14.31
C PRO A 139 -16.75 -2.43 -13.03
N TRP A 140 -15.92 -3.45 -12.90
CA TRP A 140 -15.93 -4.42 -11.79
C TRP A 140 -15.90 -3.76 -10.40
N LEU A 141 -15.08 -2.72 -10.22
CA LEU A 141 -14.84 -2.05 -8.95
C LEU A 141 -16.04 -1.18 -8.55
N SER A 142 -16.65 -0.49 -9.51
CA SER A 142 -17.91 0.24 -9.28
C SER A 142 -19.04 -0.68 -8.84
N TYR A 143 -19.20 -1.85 -9.47
CA TYR A 143 -20.21 -2.82 -9.05
C TYR A 143 -19.93 -3.35 -7.63
N LEU A 144 -18.66 -3.56 -7.28
CA LEU A 144 -18.25 -3.98 -5.94
C LEU A 144 -18.66 -2.97 -4.85
N LEU A 145 -18.61 -1.66 -5.15
CA LEU A 145 -19.02 -0.60 -4.22
C LEU A 145 -20.54 -0.42 -4.14
N VAL A 146 -21.18 -0.31 -5.30
CA VAL A 146 -22.58 0.11 -5.40
C VAL A 146 -23.54 -1.00 -5.00
N PHE A 147 -23.23 -2.26 -5.31
CA PHE A 147 -24.13 -3.37 -5.04
C PHE A 147 -24.46 -3.57 -3.54
N PRO A 148 -23.50 -3.54 -2.60
CA PRO A 148 -23.82 -3.57 -1.18
C PRO A 148 -24.64 -2.36 -0.70
N LEU A 149 -24.46 -1.17 -1.29
CA LEU A 149 -25.31 -0.01 -0.99
C LEU A 149 -26.75 -0.23 -1.45
N ILE A 150 -26.95 -0.73 -2.68
CA ILE A 150 -28.28 -1.12 -3.18
C ILE A 150 -28.89 -2.18 -2.26
N GLY A 151 -28.12 -3.19 -1.86
CA GLY A 151 -28.55 -4.21 -0.90
C GLY A 151 -29.00 -3.60 0.43
N SER A 152 -28.28 -2.61 0.96
CA SER A 152 -28.64 -1.92 2.20
C SER A 152 -29.97 -1.17 2.09
N LEU A 153 -30.20 -0.44 0.99
CA LEU A 153 -31.47 0.23 0.69
C LEU A 153 -32.61 -0.78 0.48
N TRP A 154 -32.31 -1.90 -0.19
CA TRP A 154 -33.27 -2.97 -0.42
C TRP A 154 -33.73 -3.60 0.90
N ILE A 155 -32.82 -3.83 1.86
CA ILE A 155 -33.15 -4.28 3.22
C ILE A 155 -34.09 -3.30 3.92
N LEU A 156 -33.80 -2.00 3.85
CA LEU A 156 -34.62 -0.97 4.49
C LEU A 156 -36.02 -0.89 3.89
N GLY A 157 -36.15 -1.09 2.58
CA GLY A 157 -37.44 -1.15 1.88
C GLY A 157 -38.33 -2.31 2.35
N PHE A 158 -37.73 -3.45 2.70
CA PHE A 158 -38.43 -4.65 3.19
C PHE A 158 -38.34 -4.84 4.71
N ARG A 159 -38.06 -3.76 5.47
CA ARG A 159 -37.85 -3.81 6.93
C ARG A 159 -38.98 -4.44 7.74
N ASN A 160 -40.20 -4.43 7.21
CA ASN A 160 -41.40 -4.99 7.88
C ASN A 160 -41.45 -6.52 7.80
N ASN A 161 -40.66 -7.15 6.94
CA ASN A 161 -40.58 -8.60 6.84
C ASN A 161 -39.47 -9.14 7.76
N PRO A 162 -39.79 -10.02 8.74
CA PRO A 162 -38.81 -10.53 9.71
C PRO A 162 -37.63 -11.30 9.10
N SER A 163 -37.80 -11.89 7.91
CA SER A 163 -36.80 -12.74 7.27
C SER A 163 -36.10 -12.08 6.08
N ALA A 164 -36.67 -11.03 5.50
CA ALA A 164 -36.11 -10.40 4.32
C ALA A 164 -34.70 -9.79 4.55
N PRO A 165 -34.40 -9.07 5.66
CA PRO A 165 -33.09 -8.46 5.87
C PRO A 165 -31.92 -9.44 5.76
N ARG A 166 -32.03 -10.60 6.42
CA ARG A 166 -30.98 -11.63 6.46
C ARG A 166 -30.79 -12.33 5.12
N ILE A 167 -31.87 -12.59 4.38
CA ILE A 167 -31.80 -13.22 3.05
C ILE A 167 -31.20 -12.24 2.03
N ILE A 168 -31.64 -10.97 2.04
CA ILE A 168 -31.10 -9.95 1.14
C ILE A 168 -29.62 -9.70 1.45
N ALA A 169 -29.23 -9.60 2.72
CA ALA A 169 -27.83 -9.45 3.12
C ALA A 169 -26.97 -10.63 2.67
N LEU A 170 -27.44 -11.87 2.84
CA LEU A 170 -26.70 -13.05 2.40
C LEU A 170 -26.56 -13.09 0.88
N PHE A 171 -27.64 -12.84 0.14
CA PHE A 171 -27.57 -12.74 -1.31
C PHE A 171 -26.58 -11.67 -1.77
N THR A 172 -26.65 -10.48 -1.16
CA THR A 172 -25.78 -9.35 -1.49
C THR A 172 -24.31 -9.69 -1.25
N THR A 173 -24.01 -10.25 -0.08
CA THR A 173 -22.63 -10.62 0.31
C THR A 173 -22.09 -11.75 -0.56
N LEU A 174 -22.89 -12.76 -0.89
CA LEU A 174 -22.48 -13.84 -1.81
C LEU A 174 -22.24 -13.35 -3.24
N PHE A 175 -23.03 -12.39 -3.72
CA PHE A 175 -22.78 -11.75 -5.01
C PHE A 175 -21.46 -10.98 -5.00
N THR A 176 -21.21 -10.16 -3.98
CA THR A 176 -19.94 -9.43 -3.85
C THR A 176 -18.75 -10.34 -3.61
N LEU A 177 -18.94 -11.52 -3.00
CA LEU A 177 -17.91 -12.57 -2.92
C LEU A 177 -17.57 -13.06 -4.32
N GLY A 178 -18.56 -13.36 -5.15
CA GLY A 178 -18.37 -13.73 -6.56
C GLY A 178 -17.59 -12.67 -7.33
N LEU A 179 -17.94 -11.38 -7.18
CA LEU A 179 -17.18 -10.28 -7.76
C LEU A 179 -15.74 -10.21 -7.23
N SER A 180 -15.54 -10.36 -5.92
CA SER A 180 -14.20 -10.32 -5.31
C SER A 180 -13.28 -11.45 -5.81
N ILE A 181 -13.83 -12.64 -6.06
CA ILE A 181 -13.10 -13.77 -6.65
C ILE A 181 -12.70 -13.45 -8.10
N ILE A 182 -13.62 -12.90 -8.89
CA ILE A 182 -13.34 -12.51 -10.28
C ILE A 182 -12.26 -11.42 -10.33
N ILE A 183 -12.36 -10.40 -9.47
CA ILE A 183 -11.38 -9.32 -9.34
C ILE A 183 -10.02 -9.89 -8.96
N PHE A 184 -9.94 -10.80 -7.99
CA PHE A 184 -8.69 -11.43 -7.58
C PHE A 184 -8.04 -12.23 -8.72
N VAL A 185 -8.81 -13.03 -9.44
CA VAL A 185 -8.30 -13.81 -10.59
C VAL A 185 -7.84 -12.90 -11.73
N LYS A 186 -8.58 -11.83 -12.03
CA LYS A 186 -8.22 -10.86 -13.07
C LYS A 186 -7.03 -9.99 -12.69
N ALA A 187 -6.89 -9.64 -11.42
CA ALA A 187 -5.72 -8.91 -10.93
C ALA A 187 -4.43 -9.72 -11.13
N GLY A 188 -4.48 -11.05 -10.96
CA GLY A 188 -3.32 -11.91 -11.22
C GLY A 188 -2.11 -11.55 -10.34
N SER A 189 -0.91 -11.93 -10.78
CA SER A 189 0.34 -11.79 -10.02
C SER A 189 1.32 -10.76 -10.60
N GLY A 190 0.89 -9.94 -11.56
CA GLY A 190 1.75 -8.92 -12.17
C GLY A 190 1.91 -7.68 -11.29
N SER A 191 2.91 -6.86 -11.60
CA SER A 191 3.08 -5.53 -11.01
C SER A 191 2.09 -4.52 -11.61
N GLY A 192 1.81 -3.45 -10.86
CA GLY A 192 0.97 -2.33 -11.32
C GLY A 192 -0.51 -2.43 -10.96
N PHE A 193 -1.27 -1.42 -11.40
CA PHE A 193 -2.70 -1.29 -11.16
C PHE A 193 -3.53 -1.87 -12.30
N ARG A 194 -4.52 -2.67 -11.94
CA ARG A 194 -5.42 -3.33 -12.89
C ARG A 194 -6.86 -3.02 -12.59
N LEU A 195 -7.71 -3.25 -13.59
CA LEU A 195 -9.15 -3.00 -13.53
C LEU A 195 -9.43 -1.55 -13.13
N MET A 196 -8.64 -0.62 -13.67
CA MET A 196 -8.75 0.78 -13.33
C MET A 196 -10.05 1.37 -13.86
N GLU A 197 -10.66 2.24 -13.06
CA GLU A 197 -11.87 2.99 -13.39
C GLU A 197 -11.70 4.41 -12.85
N GLU A 198 -11.99 5.42 -13.66
CA GLU A 198 -11.91 6.81 -13.23
C GLU A 198 -13.22 7.54 -13.53
N TYR A 199 -13.78 8.17 -12.50
CA TYR A 199 -14.91 9.09 -12.63
C TYR A 199 -14.58 10.44 -12.00
N VAL A 200 -14.43 11.47 -12.84
CA VAL A 200 -14.14 12.83 -12.36
C VAL A 200 -15.32 13.35 -11.54
N TRP A 201 -15.07 13.65 -10.25
CA TRP A 201 -16.11 14.08 -9.32
C TRP A 201 -16.10 15.60 -9.09
N ALA A 202 -14.97 16.16 -8.68
CA ALA A 202 -14.82 17.59 -8.46
C ALA A 202 -13.55 18.11 -9.17
N PRO A 203 -13.62 18.40 -10.50
CA PRO A 203 -12.45 18.75 -11.30
C PRO A 203 -11.71 20.00 -10.80
N LYS A 204 -12.43 20.98 -10.22
CA LYS A 204 -11.82 22.19 -9.65
C LYS A 204 -10.96 21.94 -8.42
N LEU A 205 -11.22 20.84 -7.71
CA LEU A 205 -10.49 20.42 -6.53
C LEU A 205 -9.50 19.28 -6.85
N GLY A 206 -9.54 18.74 -8.07
CA GLY A 206 -8.72 17.58 -8.44
C GLY A 206 -9.18 16.26 -7.82
N VAL A 207 -10.47 16.15 -7.47
CA VAL A 207 -11.02 14.92 -6.86
C VAL A 207 -11.65 14.04 -7.93
N SER A 208 -11.17 12.81 -8.02
CA SER A 208 -11.73 11.76 -8.88
C SER A 208 -12.08 10.53 -8.04
N LEU A 209 -13.13 9.81 -8.42
CA LEU A 209 -13.32 8.44 -7.99
C LEU A 209 -12.39 7.56 -8.85
N LEU A 210 -11.10 7.60 -8.52
CA LEU A 210 -10.06 6.78 -9.14
C LEU A 210 -9.98 5.44 -8.40
N LEU A 211 -10.36 4.38 -9.08
CA LEU A 211 -10.40 3.02 -8.56
C LEU A 211 -9.37 2.15 -9.27
N GLY A 212 -8.75 1.23 -8.55
CA GLY A 212 -7.84 0.24 -9.11
C GLY A 212 -7.46 -0.82 -8.08
N VAL A 213 -6.96 -1.96 -8.57
CA VAL A 213 -6.46 -3.04 -7.71
C VAL A 213 -5.09 -3.52 -8.17
N ASP A 214 -4.26 -3.91 -7.22
CA ASP A 214 -2.93 -4.49 -7.43
C ASP A 214 -2.72 -5.69 -6.50
N GLY A 215 -1.48 -6.18 -6.40
CA GLY A 215 -1.12 -7.28 -5.49
C GLY A 215 -1.37 -7.00 -4.01
N LEU A 216 -1.44 -5.73 -3.58
CA LEU A 216 -1.76 -5.35 -2.21
C LEU A 216 -3.29 -5.30 -1.97
N SER A 217 -4.02 -4.79 -2.95
CA SER A 217 -5.46 -4.51 -2.84
C SER A 217 -6.32 -5.73 -3.10
N SER A 218 -5.97 -6.53 -4.11
CA SER A 218 -6.79 -7.68 -4.53
C SER A 218 -6.98 -8.74 -3.43
N PRO A 219 -5.98 -9.07 -2.56
CA PRO A 219 -6.22 -9.98 -1.45
C PRO A 219 -7.12 -9.38 -0.37
N MET A 220 -7.08 -8.07 -0.14
CA MET A 220 -7.93 -7.39 0.84
C MET A 220 -9.39 -7.32 0.37
N VAL A 221 -9.61 -7.10 -0.93
CA VAL A 221 -10.92 -7.23 -1.57
C VAL A 221 -11.46 -8.65 -1.41
N LEU A 222 -10.67 -9.67 -1.73
CA LEU A 222 -11.09 -11.07 -1.56
C LEU A 222 -11.41 -11.40 -0.10
N LEU A 223 -10.55 -10.98 0.83
CA LEU A 223 -10.75 -11.17 2.28
C LEU A 223 -12.06 -10.54 2.74
N THR A 224 -12.34 -9.30 2.31
CA THR A 224 -13.60 -8.60 2.63
C THR A 224 -14.81 -9.35 2.06
N GLY A 225 -14.69 -9.86 0.84
CA GLY A 225 -15.70 -10.71 0.20
C GLY A 225 -15.97 -12.02 0.94
N ILE A 226 -14.94 -12.64 1.54
CA ILE A 226 -15.07 -13.90 2.31
C ILE A 226 -15.64 -13.66 3.71
N ILE A 227 -15.17 -12.63 4.41
CA ILE A 227 -15.52 -12.41 5.83
C ILE A 227 -16.96 -11.92 5.99
N THR A 228 -17.45 -11.08 5.08
CA THR A 228 -18.79 -10.49 5.21
C THR A 228 -19.95 -11.49 5.13
N PRO A 229 -20.01 -12.47 4.20
CA PRO A 229 -21.06 -13.49 4.20
C PRO A 229 -21.00 -14.36 5.47
N LEU A 230 -19.80 -14.65 5.99
CA LEU A 230 -19.66 -15.34 7.26
C LEU A 230 -20.24 -14.50 8.41
N ALA A 231 -19.94 -13.21 8.47
CA ALA A 231 -20.51 -12.29 9.47
C ALA A 231 -22.05 -12.28 9.42
N VAL A 232 -22.65 -12.31 8.21
CA VAL A 232 -24.10 -12.42 8.04
C VAL A 232 -24.65 -13.75 8.56
N LEU A 233 -23.98 -14.88 8.26
CA LEU A 233 -24.38 -16.20 8.74
C LEU A 233 -24.29 -16.32 10.27
N PHE A 234 -23.24 -15.75 10.89
CA PHE A 234 -23.11 -15.73 12.35
C PHE A 234 -24.16 -14.84 13.03
N ALA A 235 -24.60 -13.75 12.37
CA ALA A 235 -25.66 -12.89 12.87
C ALA A 235 -27.08 -13.30 12.42
N TRP A 236 -27.24 -14.50 11.83
CA TRP A 236 -28.52 -14.91 11.21
C TRP A 236 -29.74 -14.78 12.14
N HIS A 237 -29.52 -15.06 13.42
CA HIS A 237 -30.55 -15.06 14.45
C HIS A 237 -30.74 -13.71 15.15
N GLU A 238 -30.14 -12.62 14.66
CA GLU A 238 -30.37 -11.28 15.21
C GLU A 238 -31.84 -10.87 15.07
N LYS A 239 -32.43 -10.43 16.19
CA LYS A 239 -33.86 -10.10 16.32
C LYS A 239 -34.09 -8.62 16.61
N GLU A 240 -33.12 -7.94 17.22
CA GLU A 240 -33.24 -6.52 17.49
C GLU A 240 -32.98 -5.73 16.20
N LYS A 241 -34.02 -5.05 15.68
CA LYS A 241 -33.92 -4.16 14.50
C LYS A 241 -33.11 -4.78 13.34
N PRO A 242 -33.46 -6.00 12.85
CA PRO A 242 -32.63 -6.76 11.91
C PRO A 242 -32.38 -5.98 10.61
N ALA A 243 -33.36 -5.21 10.13
CA ALA A 243 -33.18 -4.38 8.94
C ALA A 243 -32.06 -3.35 9.10
N LEU A 244 -31.99 -2.66 10.25
CA LEU A 244 -30.93 -1.69 10.51
C LEU A 244 -29.57 -2.40 10.68
N PHE A 245 -29.54 -3.50 11.42
CA PHE A 245 -28.32 -4.28 11.65
C PHE A 245 -27.65 -4.72 10.33
N PHE A 246 -28.40 -5.41 9.48
CA PHE A 246 -27.86 -5.91 8.21
C PHE A 246 -27.60 -4.80 7.18
N ALA A 247 -28.38 -3.72 7.19
CA ALA A 247 -28.08 -2.56 6.35
C ALA A 247 -26.75 -1.90 6.75
N LEU A 248 -26.47 -1.75 8.06
CA LEU A 248 -25.19 -1.23 8.54
C LEU A 248 -24.02 -2.17 8.21
N LEU A 249 -24.21 -3.49 8.26
CA LEU A 249 -23.20 -4.45 7.80
C LEU A 249 -22.87 -4.29 6.31
N LEU A 250 -23.88 -4.07 5.45
CA LEU A 250 -23.65 -3.85 4.03
C LEU A 250 -23.00 -2.48 3.74
N ILE A 251 -23.40 -1.43 4.46
CA ILE A 251 -22.73 -0.11 4.37
C ILE A 251 -21.26 -0.22 4.80
N MET A 252 -20.99 -0.96 5.88
CA MET A 252 -19.63 -1.26 6.31
C MET A 252 -18.85 -1.99 5.20
N GLN A 253 -19.46 -2.99 4.57
CA GLN A 253 -18.83 -3.74 3.49
C GLN A 253 -18.45 -2.84 2.32
N THR A 254 -19.34 -1.94 1.87
CA THR A 254 -19.01 -0.93 0.85
C THR A 254 -17.82 -0.09 1.28
N ALA A 255 -17.83 0.41 2.51
CA ALA A 255 -16.77 1.29 3.00
C ALA A 255 -15.42 0.58 3.07
N LEU A 256 -15.39 -0.66 3.54
CA LEU A 256 -14.19 -1.49 3.57
C LEU A 256 -13.66 -1.77 2.16
N PHE A 257 -14.52 -2.13 1.20
CA PHE A 257 -14.09 -2.25 -0.19
C PHE A 257 -13.49 -0.95 -0.71
N GLY A 258 -14.17 0.18 -0.48
CA GLY A 258 -13.72 1.50 -0.91
C GLY A 258 -12.33 1.88 -0.42
N VAL A 259 -12.00 1.57 0.85
CA VAL A 259 -10.63 1.79 1.38
C VAL A 259 -9.57 1.03 0.58
N PHE A 260 -9.86 -0.19 0.14
CA PHE A 260 -8.86 -1.05 -0.52
C PHE A 260 -8.73 -0.83 -2.02
N ILE A 261 -9.68 -0.17 -2.68
CA ILE A 261 -9.68 -0.01 -4.14
C ILE A 261 -9.51 1.44 -4.59
N THR A 262 -9.58 2.41 -3.68
CA THR A 262 -9.48 3.83 -4.01
C THR A 262 -8.03 4.26 -4.09
N LEU A 263 -7.70 5.00 -5.14
CA LEU A 263 -6.36 5.56 -5.42
C LEU A 263 -6.36 7.10 -5.42
N ASP A 264 -7.35 7.72 -4.79
CA ASP A 264 -7.45 9.16 -4.54
C ASP A 264 -7.45 9.42 -3.03
N TYR A 265 -6.56 10.27 -2.52
CA TYR A 265 -6.40 10.51 -1.08
C TYR A 265 -7.67 11.05 -0.41
N PHE A 266 -8.41 11.92 -1.09
CA PHE A 266 -9.62 12.51 -0.54
C PHE A 266 -10.74 11.47 -0.45
N VAL A 267 -10.94 10.69 -1.52
CA VAL A 267 -11.94 9.61 -1.53
C VAL A 267 -11.54 8.46 -0.60
N PHE A 268 -10.25 8.15 -0.49
CA PHE A 268 -9.71 7.19 0.47
C PHE A 268 -10.05 7.62 1.90
N TYR A 269 -9.85 8.89 2.25
CA TYR A 269 -10.22 9.45 3.54
C TYR A 269 -11.73 9.35 3.79
N ILE A 270 -12.58 9.62 2.78
CA ILE A 270 -14.03 9.46 2.92
C ILE A 270 -14.37 8.02 3.29
N PHE A 271 -13.87 7.02 2.55
CA PHE A 271 -14.17 5.62 2.87
C PHE A 271 -13.61 5.23 4.24
N TRP A 272 -12.42 5.72 4.61
CA TRP A 272 -11.83 5.53 5.93
C TRP A 272 -12.77 5.99 7.06
N GLU A 273 -13.37 7.17 6.92
CA GLU A 273 -14.31 7.74 7.88
C GLU A 273 -15.68 7.05 7.85
N VAL A 274 -16.17 6.71 6.66
CA VAL A 274 -17.47 6.03 6.49
C VAL A 274 -17.46 4.66 7.17
N VAL A 275 -16.31 3.96 7.26
CA VAL A 275 -16.19 2.71 8.03
C VAL A 275 -16.53 2.90 9.52
N LEU A 276 -16.23 4.07 10.10
CA LEU A 276 -16.46 4.32 11.53
C LEU A 276 -17.95 4.40 11.89
N ILE A 277 -18.77 4.97 11.01
CA ILE A 277 -20.19 5.23 11.24
C ILE A 277 -20.98 3.93 11.52
N PRO A 278 -20.99 2.92 10.63
CA PRO A 278 -21.71 1.68 10.89
C PRO A 278 -21.09 0.92 12.07
N MET A 279 -19.77 0.95 12.28
CA MET A 279 -19.16 0.27 13.43
C MET A 279 -19.63 0.87 14.75
N PHE A 280 -19.65 2.20 14.83
CA PHE A 280 -20.14 2.94 15.99
C PHE A 280 -21.57 2.51 16.34
N PHE A 281 -22.48 2.48 15.35
CA PHE A 281 -23.86 2.08 15.60
C PHE A 281 -24.02 0.58 15.92
N LEU A 282 -23.23 -0.29 15.28
CA LEU A 282 -23.22 -1.72 15.57
C LEU A 282 -22.85 -1.99 17.04
N ILE A 283 -21.81 -1.33 17.54
CA ILE A 283 -21.43 -1.41 18.97
C ILE A 283 -22.51 -0.75 19.83
N ALA A 284 -22.87 0.51 19.55
CA ALA A 284 -23.72 1.31 20.43
C ALA A 284 -25.13 0.73 20.65
N ILE A 285 -25.69 0.02 19.66
CA ILE A 285 -27.04 -0.55 19.73
C ILE A 285 -26.98 -2.01 20.18
N TRP A 286 -26.18 -2.85 19.51
CA TRP A 286 -26.16 -4.32 19.71
C TRP A 286 -25.00 -4.84 20.56
N GLY A 287 -24.18 -3.95 21.11
CA GLY A 287 -23.08 -4.37 21.96
C GLY A 287 -23.48 -4.89 23.34
N GLY A 288 -22.48 -5.23 24.14
CA GLY A 288 -22.62 -5.69 25.52
C GLY A 288 -22.99 -4.59 26.53
N ASP A 289 -22.67 -4.83 27.80
CA ASP A 289 -23.07 -3.97 28.92
C ASP A 289 -22.42 -2.58 28.87
N ASN A 290 -21.15 -2.48 28.45
CA ASN A 290 -20.41 -1.21 28.38
C ASN A 290 -20.39 -0.61 26.97
N LYS A 291 -21.28 -1.04 26.08
CA LYS A 291 -21.34 -0.59 24.68
C LYS A 291 -21.34 0.91 24.44
N ARG A 292 -21.91 1.70 25.35
CA ARG A 292 -21.90 3.17 25.25
C ARG A 292 -20.49 3.73 25.44
N TYR A 293 -19.76 3.24 26.43
CA TYR A 293 -18.38 3.65 26.67
C TYR A 293 -17.47 3.18 25.52
N ALA A 294 -17.59 1.92 25.11
CA ALA A 294 -16.78 1.36 24.03
C ALA A 294 -17.01 2.04 22.68
N SER A 295 -18.27 2.29 22.28
CA SER A 295 -18.57 2.95 21.00
C SER A 295 -18.07 4.40 20.95
N ILE A 296 -18.25 5.17 22.03
CA ILE A 296 -17.74 6.54 22.13
C ILE A 296 -16.21 6.56 22.16
N LYS A 297 -15.57 5.67 22.92
CA LYS A 297 -14.11 5.57 22.97
C LYS A 297 -13.55 5.21 21.60
N PHE A 298 -14.11 4.21 20.92
CA PHE A 298 -13.74 3.79 19.56
C PHE A 298 -13.75 4.96 18.59
N ILE A 299 -14.88 5.69 18.50
CA ILE A 299 -15.01 6.77 17.52
C ILE A 299 -14.09 7.94 17.86
N ILE A 300 -14.00 8.38 19.13
CA ILE A 300 -13.14 9.50 19.51
C ILE A 300 -11.66 9.18 19.25
N TYR A 301 -11.20 7.98 19.63
CA TYR A 301 -9.81 7.58 19.42
C TYR A 301 -9.44 7.59 17.94
N THR A 302 -10.26 6.92 17.11
CA THR A 302 -9.93 6.71 15.70
C THR A 302 -10.16 7.95 14.86
N PHE A 303 -11.21 8.73 15.14
CA PHE A 303 -11.51 10.00 14.47
C PHE A 303 -10.45 11.07 14.78
N THR A 304 -10.02 11.18 16.04
CA THR A 304 -9.01 12.20 16.40
C THR A 304 -7.70 11.96 15.66
N ALA A 305 -7.29 10.69 15.53
CA ALA A 305 -6.11 10.31 14.79
C ALA A 305 -6.26 10.53 13.27
N SER A 306 -7.43 10.24 12.71
CA SER A 306 -7.67 10.44 11.28
C SER A 306 -7.73 11.91 10.88
N VAL A 307 -8.17 12.83 11.75
CA VAL A 307 -8.08 14.27 11.48
C VAL A 307 -6.63 14.73 11.30
N VAL A 308 -5.68 14.18 12.07
CA VAL A 308 -4.25 14.45 11.87
C VAL A 308 -3.75 13.90 10.53
N MET A 309 -4.22 12.71 10.14
CA MET A 309 -3.94 12.13 8.84
C MET A 309 -4.51 12.96 7.69
N LEU A 310 -5.70 13.56 7.84
CA LEU A 310 -6.27 14.47 6.84
C LEU A 310 -5.37 15.68 6.61
N VAL A 311 -4.78 16.25 7.67
CA VAL A 311 -3.79 17.32 7.53
C VAL A 311 -2.59 16.86 6.69
N GLY A 312 -2.14 15.62 6.87
CA GLY A 312 -1.10 15.01 6.04
C GLY A 312 -1.49 14.91 4.56
N PHE A 313 -2.70 14.43 4.26
CA PHE A 313 -3.20 14.38 2.87
C PHE A 313 -3.33 15.76 2.23
N MET A 314 -3.78 16.77 2.99
CA MET A 314 -3.84 18.15 2.49
C MET A 314 -2.43 18.71 2.25
N ALA A 315 -1.46 18.40 3.12
CA ALA A 315 -0.07 18.81 2.91
C ALA A 315 0.51 18.22 1.62
N LEU A 316 0.27 16.92 1.36
CA LEU A 316 0.65 16.28 0.09
C LEU A 316 0.03 16.97 -1.12
N TYR A 317 -1.27 17.26 -1.07
CA TYR A 317 -1.98 17.92 -2.17
C TYR A 317 -1.37 19.29 -2.52
N PHE A 318 -1.08 20.11 -1.50
CA PHE A 318 -0.52 21.45 -1.73
C PHE A 318 0.95 21.41 -2.15
N GLU A 319 1.77 20.52 -1.57
CA GLU A 319 3.19 20.41 -1.90
C GLU A 319 3.40 19.83 -3.30
N ALA A 320 2.58 18.86 -3.71
CA ALA A 320 2.68 18.25 -5.05
C ALA A 320 2.39 19.25 -6.17
N GLY A 321 1.51 20.23 -5.94
CA GLY A 321 1.19 21.27 -6.92
C GLY A 321 0.48 20.79 -8.21
N VAL A 322 0.18 19.50 -8.33
CA VAL A 322 -0.48 18.87 -9.50
C VAL A 322 -1.98 19.17 -9.58
N ASN A 323 -2.57 19.78 -8.55
CA ASN A 323 -4.02 20.05 -8.43
C ASN A 323 -4.88 18.78 -8.55
N SER A 324 -4.43 17.69 -7.96
CA SER A 324 -5.07 16.37 -8.00
C SER A 324 -4.87 15.64 -6.68
N PHE A 325 -5.87 14.89 -6.24
CA PHE A 325 -5.77 13.99 -5.09
C PHE A 325 -5.36 12.57 -5.49
N SER A 326 -5.06 12.31 -6.76
CA SER A 326 -4.54 11.03 -7.24
C SER A 326 -3.27 10.64 -6.47
N MET A 327 -3.30 9.45 -5.85
CA MET A 327 -2.13 8.86 -5.18
C MET A 327 -0.99 8.59 -6.16
N ILE A 328 -1.33 8.35 -7.44
CA ILE A 328 -0.35 8.08 -8.51
C ILE A 328 0.38 9.38 -8.86
N GLU A 329 -0.37 10.43 -9.23
CA GLU A 329 0.21 11.72 -9.65
C GLU A 329 1.00 12.40 -8.52
N ILE A 330 0.51 12.30 -7.27
CA ILE A 330 1.23 12.83 -6.11
C ILE A 330 2.51 12.02 -5.84
N ALA A 331 2.50 10.70 -6.04
CA ALA A 331 3.70 9.88 -5.88
C ALA A 331 4.75 10.19 -6.96
N GLU A 332 4.33 10.47 -8.20
CA GLU A 332 5.22 10.91 -9.28
C GLU A 332 5.87 12.27 -8.99
N ALA A 333 5.17 13.16 -8.27
CA ALA A 333 5.71 14.45 -7.85
C ALA A 333 6.69 14.38 -6.66
N ASN A 334 6.95 13.19 -6.08
CA ASN A 334 7.68 13.06 -4.81
C ASN A 334 9.14 13.53 -4.87
N ALA A 335 9.76 13.57 -6.05
CA ALA A 335 11.14 14.03 -6.25
C ALA A 335 11.32 15.51 -5.87
N GLY A 336 10.23 16.28 -5.88
CA GLY A 336 10.22 17.67 -5.43
C GLY A 336 10.15 17.84 -3.91
N PHE A 337 9.81 16.80 -3.15
CA PHE A 337 9.57 16.90 -1.71
C PHE A 337 10.87 16.92 -0.92
N ASN A 338 11.13 18.02 -0.22
CA ASN A 338 12.27 18.10 0.69
C ASN A 338 12.13 17.10 1.86
N ARG A 339 13.27 16.72 2.44
CA ARG A 339 13.33 15.70 3.51
C ARG A 339 12.50 16.06 4.75
N ASP A 340 12.57 17.32 5.19
CA ASP A 340 11.88 17.76 6.41
C ASP A 340 10.36 17.70 6.26
N PHE A 341 9.84 18.12 5.11
CA PHE A 341 8.45 17.96 4.73
C PHE A 341 8.05 16.49 4.79
N GLN A 342 8.84 15.59 4.19
CA GLN A 342 8.52 14.17 4.20
C GLN A 342 8.45 13.60 5.62
N ILE A 343 9.36 13.99 6.51
CA ILE A 343 9.38 13.54 7.91
C ILE A 343 8.10 13.99 8.64
N TRP A 344 7.72 15.26 8.53
CA TRP A 344 6.55 15.79 9.25
C TRP A 344 5.22 15.26 8.70
N VAL A 345 5.10 15.15 7.37
CA VAL A 345 3.90 14.61 6.75
C VAL A 345 3.79 13.11 7.01
N PHE A 346 4.91 12.37 6.94
CA PHE A 346 4.92 10.96 7.30
C PHE A 346 4.50 10.75 8.75
N ALA A 347 4.97 11.60 9.68
CA ALA A 347 4.53 11.56 11.08
C ALA A 347 3.00 11.74 11.22
N ALA A 348 2.43 12.71 10.51
CA ALA A 348 1.00 12.97 10.54
C ALA A 348 0.17 11.79 10.00
N LEU A 349 0.59 11.20 8.89
CA LEU A 349 -0.04 10.01 8.32
C LEU A 349 0.14 8.79 9.24
N PHE A 350 1.35 8.58 9.75
CA PHE A 350 1.69 7.48 10.64
C PHE A 350 0.84 7.48 11.92
N ILE A 351 0.55 8.64 12.51
CA ILE A 351 -0.35 8.71 13.68
C ILE A 351 -1.75 8.15 13.36
N GLY A 352 -2.33 8.54 12.23
CA GLY A 352 -3.63 8.04 11.79
C GLY A 352 -3.64 6.53 11.59
N PHE A 353 -2.62 6.00 10.90
CA PHE A 353 -2.48 4.58 10.65
C PHE A 353 -2.14 3.77 11.91
N ALA A 354 -1.23 4.26 12.76
CA ALA A 354 -0.78 3.59 13.97
C ALA A 354 -1.90 3.36 14.99
N VAL A 355 -2.82 4.32 15.13
CA VAL A 355 -4.01 4.17 15.98
C VAL A 355 -4.94 3.07 15.44
N LYS A 356 -5.02 2.91 14.11
CA LYS A 356 -5.81 1.86 13.46
C LYS A 356 -5.10 0.50 13.41
N ILE A 357 -3.77 0.45 13.49
CA ILE A 357 -2.89 -0.75 13.60
C ILE A 357 -2.80 -1.28 15.06
N PRO A 358 -3.66 -0.79 15.95
CA PRO A 358 -3.42 -0.64 17.40
C PRO A 358 -1.97 -0.87 17.90
N SER A 359 -1.03 0.02 17.59
CA SER A 359 0.30 0.00 18.24
C SER A 359 0.26 0.59 19.66
N VAL A 360 1.16 0.16 20.55
CA VAL A 360 1.42 0.85 21.83
C VAL A 360 1.92 2.27 21.53
N PRO A 361 1.43 3.34 22.21
CA PRO A 361 0.44 3.37 23.29
C PRO A 361 -1.03 3.57 22.85
N TRP A 362 -1.32 3.58 21.55
CA TRP A 362 -2.63 3.92 20.99
C TRP A 362 -3.63 2.76 20.86
N HIS A 363 -3.33 1.57 21.40
CA HIS A 363 -4.15 0.36 21.27
C HIS A 363 -5.36 0.27 22.21
N THR A 364 -5.50 1.15 23.20
CA THR A 364 -6.45 0.93 24.33
C THR A 364 -7.93 0.96 23.94
N TRP A 365 -8.28 1.47 22.76
CA TRP A 365 -9.65 1.41 22.23
C TRP A 365 -10.04 0.00 21.76
N LEU A 366 -9.05 -0.80 21.36
CA LEU A 366 -9.25 -2.09 20.70
C LEU A 366 -9.89 -3.14 21.62
N PRO A 367 -9.39 -3.39 22.86
CA PRO A 367 -9.99 -4.40 23.74
C PRO A 367 -11.45 -4.10 24.06
N ASP A 368 -11.75 -2.84 24.42
CA ASP A 368 -13.12 -2.41 24.74
C ASP A 368 -14.05 -2.57 23.52
N ALA A 369 -13.60 -2.19 22.33
CA ALA A 369 -14.38 -2.33 21.11
C ALA A 369 -14.66 -3.80 20.75
N HIS A 370 -13.69 -4.69 20.92
CA HIS A 370 -13.85 -6.11 20.61
C HIS A 370 -14.74 -6.86 21.60
N VAL A 371 -14.56 -6.59 22.90
CA VAL A 371 -15.36 -7.22 23.97
C VAL A 371 -16.82 -6.83 23.85
N GLU A 372 -17.09 -5.55 23.53
CA GLU A 372 -18.44 -5.03 23.51
C GLU A 372 -19.12 -5.15 22.15
N ALA A 373 -18.41 -5.37 21.03
CA ALA A 373 -19.05 -5.48 19.72
C ALA A 373 -19.91 -6.76 19.60
N PRO A 374 -21.05 -6.71 18.86
CA PRO A 374 -21.78 -7.92 18.50
C PRO A 374 -20.88 -8.85 17.68
N THR A 375 -21.16 -10.16 17.68
CA THR A 375 -20.31 -11.18 17.04
C THR A 375 -19.92 -10.83 15.60
N ALA A 376 -20.87 -10.45 14.75
CA ALA A 376 -20.58 -10.04 13.37
C ALA A 376 -19.73 -8.76 13.28
N GLY A 377 -19.94 -7.81 14.20
CA GLY A 377 -19.11 -6.62 14.31
C GLY A 377 -17.67 -6.96 14.70
N SER A 378 -17.47 -7.85 15.67
CA SER A 378 -16.13 -8.28 16.09
C SER A 378 -15.40 -9.06 14.99
N ILE A 379 -16.11 -9.91 14.23
CA ILE A 379 -15.60 -10.60 13.04
C ILE A 379 -15.08 -9.60 11.99
N LEU A 380 -15.85 -8.56 11.66
CA LEU A 380 -15.42 -7.56 10.69
C LEU A 380 -14.29 -6.67 11.24
N LEU A 381 -14.35 -6.32 12.53
CA LEU A 381 -13.33 -5.49 13.16
C LEU A 381 -11.97 -6.20 13.12
N ALA A 382 -11.89 -7.44 13.61
CA ALA A 382 -10.65 -8.22 13.61
C ALA A 382 -10.26 -8.65 12.21
N GLY A 383 -11.25 -9.10 11.43
CA GLY A 383 -11.06 -9.75 10.13
C GLY A 383 -10.53 -8.79 9.06
N VAL A 384 -11.04 -7.56 9.02
CA VAL A 384 -10.77 -6.62 7.92
C VAL A 384 -10.39 -5.22 8.41
N MET A 385 -11.11 -4.66 9.40
CA MET A 385 -10.92 -3.25 9.81
C MET A 385 -9.54 -2.95 10.39
N LEU A 386 -8.86 -3.94 10.98
CA LEU A 386 -7.46 -3.74 11.43
C LEU A 386 -6.46 -3.78 10.26
N LYS A 387 -6.80 -4.43 9.15
CA LYS A 387 -5.91 -4.55 7.99
C LYS A 387 -5.83 -3.25 7.21
N MET A 388 -6.90 -2.45 7.19
CA MET A 388 -6.86 -1.12 6.55
C MET A 388 -5.81 -0.19 7.16
N GLY A 389 -5.46 -0.35 8.44
CA GLY A 389 -4.39 0.42 9.08
C GLY A 389 -3.05 0.23 8.38
N LEU A 390 -2.61 -1.03 8.27
CA LEU A 390 -1.34 -1.35 7.61
C LEU A 390 -1.41 -1.15 6.10
N TYR A 391 -2.55 -1.46 5.48
CA TYR A 391 -2.80 -1.15 4.07
C TYR A 391 -2.60 0.34 3.79
N GLY A 392 -3.18 1.23 4.60
CA GLY A 392 -3.03 2.66 4.47
C GLY A 392 -1.58 3.12 4.62
N LEU A 393 -0.85 2.59 5.60
CA LEU A 393 0.58 2.88 5.75
C LEU A 393 1.38 2.47 4.50
N MET A 394 1.13 1.26 3.98
CA MET A 394 1.83 0.72 2.82
C MET A 394 1.47 1.40 1.50
N ARG A 395 0.20 1.78 1.30
CA ARG A 395 -0.30 2.40 0.06
C ARG A 395 -0.10 3.91 0.06
N ALA A 396 -0.51 4.57 1.13
CA ALA A 396 -0.77 6.01 1.17
C ALA A 396 0.33 6.82 1.89
N ALA A 397 1.32 6.18 2.52
CA ALA A 397 2.43 6.88 3.16
C ALA A 397 3.80 6.48 2.61
N ILE A 398 4.13 5.19 2.56
CA ILE A 398 5.49 4.75 2.19
C ILE A 398 5.90 5.16 0.76
N PRO A 399 5.09 4.94 -0.29
CA PRO A 399 5.54 5.19 -1.67
C PRO A 399 5.74 6.68 -1.97
N VAL A 400 4.91 7.53 -1.36
CA VAL A 400 4.93 8.98 -1.58
C VAL A 400 5.98 9.70 -0.72
N LEU A 401 6.36 9.14 0.43
CA LEU A 401 7.26 9.77 1.41
C LEU A 401 8.42 8.82 1.81
N PRO A 402 9.27 8.38 0.86
CA PRO A 402 10.28 7.36 1.12
C PRO A 402 11.31 7.78 2.18
N LEU A 403 11.78 9.04 2.18
CA LEU A 403 12.76 9.54 3.16
C LEU A 403 12.14 9.69 4.55
N GLY A 404 10.86 10.06 4.61
CA GLY A 404 10.09 10.08 5.85
C GLY A 404 9.92 8.68 6.43
N ALA A 405 9.57 7.71 5.57
CA ALA A 405 9.44 6.31 5.97
C ALA A 405 10.75 5.74 6.52
N GLU A 406 11.87 5.95 5.82
CA GLU A 406 13.21 5.54 6.24
C GLU A 406 13.57 6.09 7.62
N TYR A 407 13.33 7.39 7.85
CA TYR A 407 13.59 8.04 9.14
C TYR A 407 12.79 7.40 10.29
N PHE A 408 11.54 7.00 10.03
CA PHE A 408 10.66 6.40 11.04
C PHE A 408 10.88 4.90 11.26
N VAL A 409 11.70 4.21 10.46
CA VAL A 409 11.96 2.76 10.61
C VAL A 409 12.34 2.39 12.06
N PRO A 410 13.31 3.03 12.73
CA PRO A 410 13.67 2.67 14.09
C PRO A 410 12.50 2.81 15.08
N ILE A 411 11.69 3.85 14.90
CA ILE A 411 10.51 4.10 15.75
C ILE A 411 9.46 3.01 15.51
N MET A 412 9.16 2.69 14.25
CA MET A 412 8.21 1.64 13.89
C MET A 412 8.64 0.28 14.44
N VAL A 413 9.93 -0.06 14.36
CA VAL A 413 10.49 -1.31 14.90
C VAL A 413 10.35 -1.36 16.42
N VAL A 414 10.70 -0.29 17.14
CA VAL A 414 10.53 -0.22 18.60
C VAL A 414 9.06 -0.37 18.98
N LEU A 415 8.16 0.36 18.34
CA LEU A 415 6.72 0.26 18.60
C LEU A 415 6.18 -1.14 18.31
N ALA A 416 6.65 -1.80 17.24
CA ALA A 416 6.26 -3.16 16.91
C ALA A 416 6.71 -4.16 17.98
N ILE A 417 7.99 -4.12 18.38
CA ILE A 417 8.53 -5.00 19.43
C ILE A 417 7.77 -4.80 20.75
N VAL A 418 7.58 -3.55 21.17
CA VAL A 418 6.85 -3.24 22.41
C VAL A 418 5.40 -3.70 22.32
N SER A 419 4.74 -3.51 21.17
CA SER A 419 3.35 -3.95 20.97
C SER A 419 3.21 -5.47 21.03
N ILE A 420 4.16 -6.21 20.46
CA ILE A 420 4.19 -7.68 20.53
C ILE A 420 4.36 -8.15 21.97
N LEU A 421 5.38 -7.63 22.68
CA LEU A 421 5.67 -8.04 24.06
C LEU A 421 4.56 -7.65 25.03
N TYR A 422 4.06 -6.41 24.92
CA TYR A 422 3.00 -5.91 25.80
C TYR A 422 1.66 -6.60 25.52
N GLY A 423 1.32 -6.80 24.24
CA GLY A 423 0.13 -7.56 23.85
C GLY A 423 0.16 -8.99 24.37
N ALA A 424 1.30 -9.69 24.24
CA ALA A 424 1.49 -11.04 24.75
C ALA A 424 1.46 -11.12 26.30
N ALA A 425 1.86 -10.06 27.00
CA ALA A 425 1.79 -10.02 28.45
C ALA A 425 0.36 -9.76 28.98
N LEU A 426 -0.52 -9.18 28.16
CA LEU A 426 -1.91 -8.90 28.50
C LEU A 426 -2.89 -10.00 28.06
N SER A 427 -2.50 -10.84 27.09
CA SER A 427 -3.28 -12.01 26.63
C SER A 427 -3.15 -13.18 27.59
#